data_AF-A0A1M4XIQ8-F1
#
_entry.id   AF-A0A1M4XIQ8-F1
#
_cell.length_a   1.000
_cell.length_b   1.000
_cell.length_c   1.000
_cell.angle_alpha   90.00
_cell.angle_beta   90.00
_cell.angle_gamma   90.00
#
_symmetry.space_group_name_H-M   'P 1'
#
loop_
_entity.id
_entity.type
_entity.pdbx_description
1 polymer ?
#
loop_
_entity_poly.entity_id
_entity_poly.type
_entity_poly.pdbx_seq_one_letter_code
_entity_poly.pdbx_strand_id
1 'polypeptide(L)'
;MKLQTTLFFTAFLLFLTGFSKAQKPVSDTLAYAKKFETNKDKYRGKPFSLLMKDMTQLQFKKAKSDIKQDENNPLPSTLFRFSDKDISAGNEVTFVIKWKPDPSSTIPLELFQEEHNYGFTVSERNFFDKKIIADIVVYKQ
;
A
#
# COMPACT_ATOMS: atom_id res chain seq x y z
N MET A 1 14.05 38.94 32.63
CA MET A 1 14.16 37.77 31.71
C MET A 1 12.79 37.11 31.52
N LYS A 2 11.91 37.69 30.68
CA LYS A 2 10.57 37.12 30.40
C LYS A 2 10.23 37.03 28.90
N LEU A 3 11.13 37.47 28.01
CA LEU A 3 10.90 37.49 26.56
C LEU A 3 11.41 36.23 25.83
N GLN A 4 12.28 35.42 26.45
CA GLN A 4 12.90 34.27 25.77
C GLN A 4 12.02 33.00 25.79
N THR A 5 11.11 32.85 26.76
CA THR A 5 10.25 31.66 26.88
C THR A 5 9.09 31.66 25.88
N THR A 6 8.59 32.83 25.48
CA THR A 6 7.48 32.96 24.53
C THR A 6 7.90 32.65 23.09
N LEU A 7 9.16 32.97 22.73
CA LEU A 7 9.72 32.71 21.39
C LEU A 7 9.93 31.20 21.15
N PHE A 8 10.25 30.45 22.20
CA PHE A 8 10.53 29.02 22.08
C PHE A 8 9.24 28.19 21.86
N PHE A 9 8.13 28.60 22.47
CA PHE A 9 6.83 27.93 22.30
C PHE A 9 6.21 28.15 20.91
N THR A 10 6.40 29.33 20.32
CA THR A 10 5.91 29.62 18.96
C THR A 10 6.71 28.88 17.88
N ALA A 11 8.02 28.69 18.09
CA ALA A 11 8.85 27.87 17.19
C ALA A 11 8.49 26.38 17.27
N PHE A 12 8.15 25.86 18.46
CA PHE A 12 7.78 24.45 18.63
C PHE A 12 6.41 24.10 18.02
N LEU A 13 5.44 25.02 18.06
CA LEU A 13 4.12 24.82 17.45
C LEU A 13 4.15 24.80 15.92
N LEU A 14 5.08 25.51 15.28
CA LEU A 14 5.24 25.47 13.81
C LEU A 14 5.79 24.13 13.32
N PHE A 15 6.61 23.43 14.12
CA PHE A 15 7.15 22.10 13.77
C PHE A 15 6.09 20.97 13.78
N LEU A 16 4.96 21.14 14.47
CA LEU A 16 3.89 20.13 14.53
C LEU A 16 2.89 20.22 13.37
N THR A 17 2.97 21.26 12.53
CA THR A 17 2.07 21.42 11.36
C THR A 17 2.56 20.71 10.10
N GLY A 18 3.74 20.11 10.15
CA GLY A 18 4.27 19.30 9.06
C GLY A 18 3.62 17.91 9.02
N PHE A 19 2.99 17.60 7.89
CA PHE A 19 2.68 16.25 7.40
C PHE A 19 1.33 15.60 7.74
N SER A 20 0.26 16.36 7.86
CA SER A 20 -1.06 15.82 7.48
C SER A 20 -1.31 16.12 6.01
N LYS A 21 -0.69 15.35 5.09
CA LYS A 21 -1.20 15.27 3.72
C LYS A 21 -2.55 14.55 3.79
N ALA A 22 -3.61 15.29 4.09
CA ALA A 22 -4.97 14.78 3.94
C ALA A 22 -5.12 14.30 2.50
N GLN A 23 -5.28 12.99 2.33
CA GLN A 23 -5.62 12.43 1.03
C GLN A 23 -6.91 13.08 0.58
N LYS A 24 -6.93 13.60 -0.65
CA LYS A 24 -8.14 14.18 -1.21
C LYS A 24 -9.22 13.10 -1.19
N PRO A 25 -10.44 13.41 -0.72
CA PRO A 25 -11.51 12.43 -0.72
C PRO A 25 -11.73 11.95 -2.15
N VAL A 26 -11.47 10.67 -2.40
CA VAL A 26 -11.78 10.03 -3.67
C VAL A 26 -13.24 9.59 -3.59
N SER A 27 -14.10 10.24 -4.38
CA SER A 27 -15.54 9.97 -4.39
C SER A 27 -15.87 8.57 -4.91
N ASP A 28 -15.00 8.00 -5.76
CA ASP A 28 -15.16 6.65 -6.31
C ASP A 28 -13.81 5.89 -6.30
N THR A 29 -13.62 5.12 -5.23
CA THR A 29 -12.43 4.27 -5.05
C THR A 29 -12.29 3.23 -6.16
N LEU A 30 -13.40 2.70 -6.70
CA LEU A 30 -13.35 1.67 -7.74
C LEU A 30 -12.87 2.27 -9.05
N ALA A 31 -13.44 3.40 -9.46
CA ALA A 31 -13.01 4.11 -10.67
C ALA A 31 -11.56 4.56 -10.56
N TYR A 32 -11.12 5.04 -9.39
CA TYR A 32 -9.71 5.38 -9.14
C TYR A 32 -8.80 4.16 -9.33
N ALA A 33 -9.11 3.04 -8.68
CA ALA A 33 -8.32 1.81 -8.76
C ALA A 33 -8.29 1.25 -10.20
N LYS A 34 -9.43 1.25 -10.90
CA LYS A 34 -9.55 0.76 -12.27
C LYS A 34 -8.64 1.47 -13.27
N LYS A 35 -8.29 2.74 -13.05
CA LYS A 35 -7.32 3.46 -13.90
C LYS A 35 -5.96 2.77 -13.95
N PHE A 36 -5.52 2.17 -12.85
CA PHE A 36 -4.23 1.45 -12.80
C PHE A 36 -4.30 0.11 -13.50
N GLU A 37 -5.46 -0.58 -13.43
CA GLU A 37 -5.68 -1.81 -14.20
C GLU A 37 -5.75 -1.53 -15.70
N THR A 38 -6.48 -0.50 -16.14
CA THR A 38 -6.55 -0.11 -17.56
C THR A 38 -5.17 0.26 -18.11
N ASN A 39 -4.32 0.92 -17.31
CA ASN A 39 -2.97 1.32 -17.70
C ASN A 39 -1.89 0.36 -17.20
N LYS A 40 -2.22 -0.90 -16.93
CA LYS A 40 -1.32 -1.83 -16.25
C LYS A 40 -0.01 -2.10 -16.99
N ASP A 41 0.01 -1.96 -18.30
CA ASP A 41 1.24 -2.11 -19.10
C ASP A 41 2.33 -1.09 -18.73
N LYS A 42 1.97 0.07 -18.18
CA LYS A 42 2.93 1.03 -17.61
C LYS A 42 3.71 0.43 -16.43
N TYR A 43 3.07 -0.46 -15.68
CA TYR A 43 3.58 -1.01 -14.42
C TYR A 43 4.15 -2.42 -14.57
N ARG A 44 3.70 -3.18 -15.57
CA ARG A 44 4.22 -4.52 -15.84
C ARG A 44 5.73 -4.51 -16.08
N GLY A 45 6.43 -5.43 -15.42
CA GLY A 45 7.89 -5.52 -15.48
C GLY A 45 8.61 -4.36 -14.78
N LYS A 46 7.89 -3.48 -14.08
CA LYS A 46 8.48 -2.38 -13.30
C LYS A 46 8.39 -2.67 -11.79
N PRO A 47 9.23 -2.01 -10.99
CA PRO A 47 9.14 -2.08 -9.54
C PRO A 47 7.82 -1.49 -9.01
N PHE A 48 7.33 -2.05 -7.91
CA PHE A 48 6.16 -1.58 -7.20
C PHE A 48 6.26 -0.11 -6.77
N SER A 49 7.47 0.37 -6.44
CA SER A 49 7.73 1.76 -6.08
C SER A 49 7.19 2.77 -7.10
N LEU A 50 7.21 2.43 -8.39
CA LEU A 50 6.66 3.27 -9.46
C LEU A 50 5.14 3.42 -9.34
N LEU A 51 4.42 2.32 -9.08
CA LEU A 51 2.98 2.33 -8.87
C LEU A 51 2.64 3.20 -7.64
N MET A 52 3.38 3.03 -6.55
CA MET A 52 3.18 3.78 -5.31
C MET A 52 3.40 5.27 -5.46
N LYS A 53 4.36 5.68 -6.31
CA LYS A 53 4.60 7.08 -6.66
C LYS A 53 3.44 7.70 -7.44
N ASP A 54 2.84 6.94 -8.36
CA ASP A 54 1.72 7.39 -9.18
C ASP A 54 0.38 7.44 -8.41
N MET A 55 0.28 6.71 -7.30
CA MET A 55 -0.91 6.68 -6.42
C MET A 55 -1.07 7.94 -5.57
N THR A 56 -1.32 9.08 -6.22
CA THR A 56 -1.33 10.39 -5.55
C THR A 56 -2.60 10.71 -4.75
N GLN A 57 -3.74 10.07 -5.07
CA GLN A 57 -5.02 10.40 -4.42
C GLN A 57 -5.32 9.49 -3.24
N LEU A 58 -5.09 8.19 -3.42
CA LEU A 58 -5.38 7.16 -2.44
C LEU A 58 -4.27 6.12 -2.45
N GLN A 59 -3.85 5.72 -1.25
CA GLN A 59 -2.78 4.77 -0.99
C GLN A 59 -3.38 3.55 -0.30
N PHE A 60 -2.71 2.41 -0.43
CA PHE A 60 -3.09 1.20 0.29
C PHE A 60 -2.98 1.39 1.80
N LYS A 61 -3.91 0.76 2.51
CA LYS A 61 -3.96 0.73 3.98
C LYS A 61 -3.83 -0.68 4.53
N LYS A 62 -4.29 -1.68 3.77
CA LYS A 62 -4.15 -3.09 4.12
C LYS A 62 -3.50 -3.86 3.00
N ALA A 63 -2.72 -4.87 3.36
CA ALA A 63 -2.10 -5.82 2.45
C ALA A 63 -2.22 -7.23 3.01
N LYS A 64 -2.67 -8.16 2.17
CA LYS A 64 -2.76 -9.59 2.49
C LYS A 64 -2.15 -10.40 1.35
N SER A 65 -1.22 -11.29 1.68
CA SER A 65 -0.69 -12.22 0.69
C SER A 65 -1.78 -13.21 0.33
N ASP A 66 -2.02 -13.35 -0.97
CA ASP A 66 -2.81 -14.46 -1.49
C ASP A 66 -1.81 -15.58 -1.79
N ILE A 67 -1.33 -16.25 -0.74
CA ILE A 67 -0.53 -17.46 -0.89
C ILE A 67 -1.51 -18.58 -1.17
N LYS A 68 -1.89 -18.75 -2.44
CA LYS A 68 -2.22 -20.10 -2.87
C LYS A 68 -0.90 -20.86 -2.85
N GLN A 69 -0.81 -21.86 -2.00
CA GLN A 69 0.34 -22.73 -1.82
C GLN A 69 0.64 -23.43 -3.17
N ASP A 70 1.34 -22.73 -4.05
CA ASP A 70 1.94 -23.27 -5.26
C ASP A 70 3.40 -23.52 -4.92
N GLU A 71 3.78 -24.79 -4.83
CA GLU A 71 5.15 -25.22 -4.50
C GLU A 71 6.21 -24.62 -5.44
N ASN A 72 5.81 -24.14 -6.62
CA ASN A 72 6.70 -23.51 -7.60
C ASN A 72 6.69 -21.96 -7.56
N ASN A 73 5.78 -21.33 -6.81
CA ASN A 73 5.71 -19.87 -6.71
C ASN A 73 5.20 -19.42 -5.34
N PRO A 74 6.09 -19.16 -4.37
CA PRO A 74 5.71 -18.82 -2.99
C PRO A 74 4.99 -17.47 -2.83
N LEU A 75 4.92 -16.62 -3.88
CA LEU A 75 4.18 -15.34 -3.86
C LEU A 75 3.41 -15.10 -5.17
N PRO A 76 2.29 -15.82 -5.41
CA PRO A 76 1.57 -15.66 -6.68
C PRO A 76 0.86 -14.31 -6.77
N SER A 77 0.37 -13.77 -5.65
CA SER A 77 -0.24 -12.42 -5.59
C SER A 77 -0.33 -11.83 -4.19
N THR A 78 -0.52 -10.51 -4.13
CA THR A 78 -0.92 -9.78 -2.92
C THR A 78 -2.18 -8.96 -3.19
N LEU A 79 -3.09 -9.04 -2.25
CA LEU A 79 -4.33 -8.28 -2.18
C LEU A 79 -4.11 -7.02 -1.36
N PHE A 80 -4.52 -5.87 -1.89
CA PHE A 80 -4.48 -4.59 -1.20
C PHE A 80 -5.87 -3.98 -1.08
N ARG A 81 -6.09 -3.25 0.02
CA ARG A 81 -7.30 -2.45 0.25
C ARG A 81 -6.95 -1.02 0.62
N PHE A 82 -7.89 -0.12 0.38
CA PHE A 82 -7.75 1.32 0.62
C PHE A 82 -8.45 1.79 1.92
N SER A 83 -9.21 0.92 2.59
CA SER A 83 -9.91 1.20 3.83
C SER A 83 -9.23 0.52 5.02
N ASP A 84 -9.50 1.03 6.22
CA ASP A 84 -9.02 0.45 7.49
C ASP A 84 -9.90 -0.70 7.98
N LYS A 85 -10.95 -1.05 7.22
CA LYS A 85 -11.85 -2.16 7.55
C LYS A 85 -11.08 -3.48 7.56
N ASP A 86 -11.68 -4.46 8.22
CA ASP A 86 -11.18 -5.82 8.24
C ASP A 86 -10.93 -6.33 6.81
N ILE A 87 -9.83 -7.08 6.60
CA ILE A 87 -9.47 -7.62 5.29
C ILE A 87 -10.49 -8.64 4.77
N SER A 88 -11.33 -9.20 5.64
CA SER A 88 -12.44 -10.10 5.31
C SER A 88 -13.76 -9.36 5.04
N ALA A 89 -13.83 -8.04 5.26
CA ALA A 89 -15.06 -7.29 5.02
C ALA A 89 -15.48 -7.37 3.53
N GLY A 90 -16.75 -7.66 3.28
CA GLY A 90 -17.31 -7.66 1.92
C GLY A 90 -17.55 -6.26 1.36
N ASN A 91 -17.88 -6.16 0.06
CA ASN A 91 -18.21 -4.90 -0.63
C ASN A 91 -17.07 -3.85 -0.68
N GLU A 92 -15.82 -4.30 -0.54
CA GLU A 92 -14.63 -3.45 -0.60
C GLU A 92 -13.94 -3.56 -1.95
N VAL A 93 -13.39 -2.43 -2.41
CA VAL A 93 -12.55 -2.40 -3.61
C VAL A 93 -11.24 -3.07 -3.28
N THR A 94 -10.95 -4.10 -4.08
CA THR A 94 -9.82 -4.99 -3.91
C THR A 94 -8.86 -4.79 -5.07
N PHE A 95 -7.60 -4.51 -4.74
CA PHE A 95 -6.53 -4.30 -5.71
C PHE A 95 -5.54 -5.45 -5.61
N VAL A 96 -5.48 -6.31 -6.62
CA VAL A 96 -4.60 -7.48 -6.62
C VAL A 96 -3.41 -7.22 -7.52
N ILE A 97 -2.22 -7.46 -6.98
CA ILE A 97 -0.96 -7.44 -7.73
C ILE A 97 -0.43 -8.86 -7.79
N LYS A 98 -0.17 -9.33 -9.01
CA LYS A 98 0.60 -10.55 -9.24
C LYS A 98 2.07 -10.18 -9.36
N TRP A 99 2.93 -10.91 -8.68
CA TRP A 99 4.37 -10.65 -8.66
C TRP A 99 5.08 -11.53 -9.68
N LYS A 100 6.17 -11.03 -10.28
CA LYS A 100 7.09 -11.94 -10.99
C LYS A 100 7.79 -12.82 -9.95
N PRO A 101 8.08 -14.10 -10.29
CA PRO A 101 8.85 -14.98 -9.42
C PRO A 101 10.18 -14.32 -9.04
N ASP A 102 10.47 -14.33 -7.74
CA ASP A 102 11.68 -13.74 -7.17
C ASP A 102 12.35 -14.80 -6.28
N PRO A 103 13.53 -15.32 -6.68
CA PRO A 103 14.22 -16.37 -5.94
C PRO A 103 14.78 -15.88 -4.60
N SER A 104 14.79 -14.57 -4.35
CA SER A 104 15.31 -13.98 -3.09
C SER A 104 14.30 -13.94 -1.96
N SER A 105 13.03 -14.28 -2.23
CA SER A 105 11.93 -14.09 -1.28
C SER A 105 11.56 -15.39 -0.56
N THR A 106 12.44 -15.87 0.33
CA THR A 106 12.17 -17.02 1.21
C THR A 106 11.40 -16.64 2.48
N ILE A 107 11.03 -15.37 2.65
CA ILE A 107 10.31 -14.87 3.83
C ILE A 107 8.80 -14.97 3.56
N PRO A 108 8.05 -15.82 4.29
CA PRO A 108 6.59 -15.85 4.20
C PRO A 108 6.08 -14.55 4.82
N LEU A 109 5.54 -13.66 4.00
CA LEU A 109 4.93 -12.42 4.47
C LEU A 109 3.73 -12.67 5.42
N GLU A 110 3.21 -13.91 5.45
CA GLU A 110 2.21 -14.40 6.40
C GLU A 110 2.59 -14.14 7.86
N LEU A 111 3.88 -14.18 8.23
CA LEU A 111 4.31 -13.97 9.61
C LEU A 111 4.14 -12.52 10.10
N PHE A 112 4.14 -11.54 9.18
CA PHE A 112 4.03 -10.12 9.53
C PHE A 112 2.60 -9.58 9.44
N GLN A 113 1.75 -10.24 8.66
CA GLN A 113 0.41 -9.73 8.34
C GLN A 113 -0.56 -9.87 9.51
N GLU A 114 -0.55 -10.98 10.24
CA GLU A 114 -1.48 -11.13 11.37
C GLU A 114 -1.11 -10.24 12.55
N GLU A 115 0.20 -10.07 12.82
CA GLU A 115 0.71 -9.24 13.91
C GLU A 115 0.28 -7.76 13.77
N HIS A 116 0.17 -7.26 12.54
CA HIS A 116 -0.26 -5.89 12.25
C HIS A 116 -1.71 -5.77 11.80
N ASN A 117 -2.54 -6.81 12.00
CA ASN A 117 -3.92 -6.86 11.50
C ASN A 117 -4.02 -6.47 10.00
N TYR A 118 -3.12 -7.02 9.19
CA TYR A 118 -2.94 -6.78 7.77
C TYR A 118 -2.61 -5.33 7.40
N GLY A 119 -2.12 -4.53 8.35
CA GLY A 119 -1.69 -3.15 8.11
C GLY A 119 -0.61 -3.07 7.05
N PHE A 120 -0.79 -2.17 6.08
CA PHE A 120 0.24 -1.85 5.10
C PHE A 120 1.17 -0.78 5.66
N THR A 121 2.11 -1.18 6.52
CA THR A 121 3.03 -0.28 7.20
C THR A 121 4.24 0.06 6.32
N VAL A 122 5.18 0.84 6.87
CA VAL A 122 6.46 1.14 6.22
C VAL A 122 7.25 -0.13 5.95
N SER A 123 7.18 -1.13 6.84
CA SER A 123 7.89 -2.41 6.68
C SER A 123 7.36 -3.19 5.48
N GLU A 124 6.04 -3.34 5.36
CA GLU A 124 5.42 -4.01 4.21
C GLU A 124 5.71 -3.21 2.93
N ARG A 125 5.59 -1.89 2.97
CA ARG A 125 5.95 -1.05 1.82
C ARG A 125 7.38 -1.31 1.35
N ASN A 126 8.35 -1.33 2.26
CA ASN A 126 9.75 -1.57 1.95
C ASN A 126 9.99 -2.99 1.40
N PHE A 127 9.26 -3.98 1.92
CA PHE A 127 9.29 -5.36 1.41
C PHE A 127 8.83 -5.43 -0.05
N PHE A 128 7.76 -4.72 -0.40
CA PHE A 128 7.22 -4.72 -1.76
C PHE A 128 7.93 -3.78 -2.73
N ASP A 129 8.61 -2.73 -2.25
CA ASP A 129 9.11 -1.61 -3.05
C ASP A 129 9.89 -2.02 -4.31
N LYS A 130 10.75 -3.04 -4.16
CA LYS A 130 11.61 -3.58 -5.22
C LYS A 130 11.00 -4.76 -5.98
N LYS A 131 9.85 -5.30 -5.54
CA LYS A 131 9.19 -6.42 -6.21
C LYS A 131 8.67 -5.98 -7.57
N ILE A 132 8.78 -6.89 -8.54
CA ILE A 132 8.42 -6.62 -9.93
C ILE A 132 6.97 -7.05 -10.16
N ILE A 133 6.18 -6.11 -10.67
CA ILE A 133 4.77 -6.34 -11.01
C ILE A 133 4.70 -7.20 -12.27
N ALA A 134 3.97 -8.33 -12.19
CA ALA A 134 3.62 -9.17 -13.33
C ALA A 134 2.25 -8.78 -13.91
N ASP A 135 1.26 -8.51 -13.06
CA ASP A 135 -0.07 -8.08 -13.48
C ASP A 135 -0.78 -7.31 -12.37
N ILE A 136 -1.80 -6.55 -12.76
CA ILE A 136 -2.69 -5.80 -11.86
C ILE A 136 -4.13 -6.14 -12.23
N VAL A 137 -4.95 -6.44 -11.22
CA VAL A 137 -6.39 -6.69 -11.36
C VAL A 137 -7.14 -5.96 -10.25
N VAL A 138 -8.26 -5.32 -10.60
CA VAL A 138 -9.11 -4.62 -9.63
C VAL A 138 -10.54 -5.16 -9.71
N TYR A 139 -11.14 -5.42 -8.57
CA TYR A 139 -12.55 -5.79 -8.49
C TYR A 139 -13.17 -5.29 -7.20
N LYS A 140 -14.50 -5.40 -7.11
CA LYS A 140 -15.27 -5.16 -5.90
C LYS A 140 -16.06 -6.43 -5.63
N GLN A 141 -15.92 -6.99 -4.43
CA GLN A 141 -16.69 -8.18 -4.01
C GLN A 141 -18.11 -7.82 -3.67
#